data_AF-A0A4R5MIA1-F1
#
_entry.id   AF-A0A4R5MIA1-F1
#
_cell.length_a   1.000
_cell.length_b   1.000
_cell.length_c   1.000
_cell.angle_alpha   90.00
_cell.angle_beta   90.00
_cell.angle_gamma   90.00
#
_symmetry.space_group_name_H-M   'P 1'
#
loop_
_entity.id
_entity.type
_entity.pdbx_description
1 polymer ?
#
loop_
_entity_poly.entity_id
_entity_poly.type
_entity_poly.pdbx_seq_one_letter_code
_entity_poly.pdbx_strand_id
1 'polypeptide(L)'
;MKKLGLIIPFSIIFFFIPNKVFSEIGCLVGNSLLTNQVPSSGLYYGTPSYPSAPGCNWVLVRVIGGCAFGGRGYIKGDYEMQCPLDDYIPALLLLIGGIGFVHIRKTKFCNA
;
A
#
# COMPACT_ATOMS: atom_id res chain seq x y z
N MET A 1 -5.71 -20.65 34.31
CA MET A 1 -5.66 -20.94 32.85
C MET A 1 -6.38 -19.81 32.09
N LYS A 2 -5.73 -18.65 31.84
CA LYS A 2 -6.40 -17.45 31.25
C LYS A 2 -5.45 -16.54 30.44
N LYS A 3 -4.41 -17.08 29.78
CA LYS A 3 -3.42 -16.26 29.05
C LYS A 3 -3.32 -16.55 27.54
N LEU A 4 -3.96 -17.60 27.03
CA LEU A 4 -3.90 -17.95 25.60
C LEU A 4 -4.83 -17.15 24.69
N GLY A 5 -5.87 -16.48 25.23
CA GLY A 5 -6.87 -15.79 24.41
C GLY A 5 -6.41 -14.49 23.74
N LEU A 6 -5.30 -13.89 24.17
CA LEU A 6 -4.81 -12.61 23.63
C LEU A 6 -3.70 -12.76 22.58
N ILE A 7 -2.98 -13.89 22.58
CA ILE A 7 -1.92 -14.15 21.58
C ILE A 7 -2.54 -14.47 20.22
N ILE A 8 -3.64 -15.24 20.21
CA ILE A 8 -4.32 -15.68 18.99
C ILE A 8 -4.82 -14.51 18.11
N PRO A 9 -5.49 -13.45 18.61
CA PRO A 9 -5.90 -12.33 17.76
C PRO A 9 -4.72 -11.53 17.22
N PHE A 10 -3.61 -11.43 17.96
CA PHE A 10 -2.41 -10.70 17.51
C PHE A 10 -1.72 -11.41 16.34
N SER A 11 -1.59 -12.74 16.40
CA SER A 11 -1.01 -13.53 15.31
C SER A 11 -1.84 -13.46 14.02
N ILE A 12 -3.16 -13.40 14.17
CA ILE A 12 -4.11 -13.30 13.04
C ILE A 12 -3.99 -11.92 12.39
N ILE A 13 -3.88 -10.83 13.16
CA ILE A 13 -3.72 -9.47 12.61
C ILE A 13 -2.40 -9.35 11.82
N PHE A 14 -1.30 -9.94 12.28
CA PHE A 14 -0.03 -9.95 11.53
C PHE A 14 -0.07 -10.83 10.26
N PHE A 15 -0.97 -11.81 10.18
CA PHE A 15 -1.12 -12.68 9.01
C PHE A 15 -2.07 -12.10 7.93
N PHE A 16 -2.97 -11.20 8.32
CA PHE A 16 -4.03 -10.64 7.47
C PHE A 16 -3.84 -9.16 7.07
N ILE A 17 -2.69 -8.54 7.37
CA ILE A 17 -2.32 -7.26 6.75
C ILE A 17 -1.37 -7.60 5.57
N PRO A 18 -1.87 -7.96 4.38
CA PRO A 18 -1.05 -7.85 3.19
C PRO A 18 -0.77 -6.35 3.00
N ASN A 19 0.50 -5.98 2.97
CA ASN A 19 1.05 -4.63 2.78
C ASN A 19 0.73 -4.07 1.37
N LYS A 20 -0.54 -3.93 1.05
CA LYS A 20 -1.02 -3.69 -0.32
C LYS A 20 -2.14 -2.66 -0.29
N VAL A 21 -1.87 -1.51 0.33
CA VAL A 21 -2.93 -0.54 0.66
C VAL A 21 -3.31 0.35 -0.54
N PHE A 22 -2.46 0.44 -1.57
CA PHE A 22 -2.74 1.32 -2.72
C PHE A 22 -2.34 0.68 -4.05
N SER A 23 -3.33 0.08 -4.71
CA SER A 23 -3.27 -0.27 -6.13
C SER A 23 -4.01 0.81 -6.92
N GLU A 24 -3.37 1.34 -7.95
CA GLU A 24 -3.94 2.36 -8.84
C GLU A 24 -4.03 1.83 -10.27
N ILE A 25 -5.15 2.14 -10.94
CA ILE A 25 -5.33 1.80 -12.35
C ILE A 25 -4.69 2.88 -13.21
N GLY A 26 -3.76 2.48 -14.06
CA GLY A 26 -3.13 3.44 -14.96
C GLY A 26 -2.25 2.79 -16.01
N CYS A 27 -1.38 3.62 -16.58
CA CYS A 27 -0.38 3.22 -17.54
C CYS A 27 1.00 3.67 -17.06
N LEU A 28 1.91 2.72 -16.91
CA LEU A 28 3.25 3.03 -16.46
C LEU A 28 4.09 3.57 -17.63
N VAL A 29 4.51 4.83 -17.50
CA VAL A 29 5.40 5.50 -18.45
C VAL A 29 6.66 5.94 -17.72
N GLY A 30 7.75 5.22 -17.93
CA GLY A 30 8.96 5.38 -17.12
C GLY A 30 8.66 5.05 -15.65
N ASN A 31 8.90 6.00 -14.75
CA ASN A 31 8.64 5.88 -13.31
C ASN A 31 7.36 6.59 -12.87
N SER A 32 6.45 6.90 -13.80
CA SER A 32 5.23 7.63 -13.49
C SER A 32 4.01 6.88 -13.96
N LEU A 33 3.01 6.78 -13.10
CA LEU A 33 1.73 6.19 -13.44
C LEU A 33 0.79 7.26 -14.01
N LEU A 34 0.29 7.02 -15.23
CA LEU A 34 -0.72 7.83 -15.89
C LEU A 34 -2.11 7.30 -15.53
N THR A 35 -2.85 8.02 -14.68
CA THR A 35 -4.20 7.60 -14.22
C THR A 35 -5.31 8.46 -14.83
N ASN A 36 -5.05 9.75 -15.07
CA ASN A 36 -5.96 10.63 -15.79
C ASN A 36 -5.95 10.26 -17.26
N GLN A 37 -7.01 9.61 -17.73
CA GLN A 37 -7.14 9.24 -19.13
C GLN A 37 -8.27 10.03 -19.75
N VAL A 38 -7.93 11.03 -20.55
CA VAL A 38 -8.94 11.74 -21.35
C VAL A 38 -9.21 10.89 -22.59
N PRO A 39 -10.45 10.41 -22.81
CA PRO A 39 -10.77 9.68 -24.03
C PRO A 39 -10.77 10.68 -25.20
N SER A 40 -9.73 10.62 -26.03
CA SER A 40 -9.74 11.27 -27.34
C SER A 40 -9.42 10.22 -28.39
N SER A 41 -10.43 9.83 -29.19
CA SER A 41 -10.26 8.94 -30.35
C SER A 41 -9.61 7.57 -30.04
N GLY A 42 -9.97 6.94 -28.91
CA GLY A 42 -9.45 5.61 -28.55
C GLY A 42 -8.00 5.59 -28.06
N LEU A 43 -7.35 6.76 -27.93
CA LEU A 43 -6.02 6.92 -27.36
C LEU A 43 -6.14 7.67 -26.03
N TYR A 44 -5.58 7.09 -24.98
CA TYR A 44 -5.61 7.67 -23.64
C TYR A 44 -4.45 8.64 -23.44
N TYR A 45 -4.69 9.93 -23.62
CA TYR A 45 -3.71 10.95 -23.26
C TYR A 45 -3.78 11.16 -21.74
N GLY A 46 -2.70 10.85 -21.04
CA GLY A 46 -2.61 11.09 -19.61
C GLY A 46 -1.34 11.84 -19.25
N THR A 47 -1.45 12.80 -18.33
CA THR A 47 -0.29 13.36 -17.67
C THR A 47 0.15 12.44 -16.52
N PRO A 48 1.45 12.38 -16.19
CA PRO A 48 1.92 11.77 -14.94
C PRO A 48 1.08 12.24 -13.77
N SER A 49 0.31 11.34 -13.16
CA SER A 49 -0.49 11.67 -11.97
C SER A 49 0.27 11.31 -10.71
N TYR A 50 1.09 10.26 -10.78
CA TYR A 50 1.82 9.77 -9.62
C TYR A 50 3.25 9.36 -10.01
N PRO A 51 4.26 10.21 -9.73
CA PRO A 51 5.66 9.78 -9.83
C PRO A 51 5.96 8.75 -8.74
N SER A 52 6.82 7.78 -9.05
CA SER A 52 7.39 6.91 -8.01
C SER A 52 8.15 7.75 -6.99
N ALA A 53 7.81 7.59 -5.71
CA ALA A 53 8.58 8.13 -4.61
C ALA A 53 10.00 7.54 -4.60
N PRO A 54 10.99 8.26 -4.02
CA PRO A 54 12.38 7.79 -3.97
C PRO A 54 12.49 6.41 -3.31
N GLY A 55 13.11 5.46 -4.00
CA GLY A 55 13.29 4.09 -3.51
C GLY A 55 12.06 3.20 -3.66
N CYS A 56 10.97 3.68 -4.27
CA CYS A 56 9.79 2.88 -4.60
C CYS A 56 9.70 2.63 -6.10
N ASN A 57 8.99 1.56 -6.48
CA ASN A 57 8.72 1.25 -7.89
C ASN A 57 7.25 0.86 -8.11
N TRP A 58 6.70 1.25 -9.25
CA TRP A 58 5.40 0.77 -9.70
C TRP A 58 5.54 -0.64 -10.25
N VAL A 59 4.72 -1.56 -9.78
CA VAL A 59 4.71 -2.95 -10.23
C VAL A 59 3.33 -3.29 -10.76
N LEU A 60 3.30 -3.83 -11.97
CA LEU A 60 2.06 -4.30 -12.60
C LEU A 60 1.56 -5.56 -11.88
N VAL A 61 0.32 -5.51 -11.42
CA VAL A 61 -0.33 -6.59 -10.68
C VAL A 61 -1.38 -7.30 -11.53
N ARG A 62 -2.10 -6.54 -12.36
CA ARG A 62 -3.10 -7.08 -13.27
C ARG A 62 -3.12 -6.29 -14.57
N VAL A 63 -3.14 -7.01 -15.69
CA VAL A 63 -3.38 -6.41 -17.00
C VAL A 63 -4.87 -6.18 -17.20
N ILE A 64 -5.24 -4.96 -17.60
CA ILE A 64 -6.61 -4.58 -17.92
C ILE A 64 -6.74 -4.31 -19.42
N GLY A 65 -5.71 -3.78 -20.08
CA GLY A 65 -5.73 -3.50 -21.51
C GLY A 65 -4.48 -2.79 -22.01
N GLY A 66 -4.60 -2.10 -23.14
CA GLY A 66 -3.55 -1.25 -23.70
C GLY A 66 -3.85 0.24 -23.53
N CYS A 67 -2.82 1.06 -23.62
CA CYS A 67 -2.91 2.51 -23.69
C CYS A 67 -1.77 3.09 -24.51
N ALA A 68 -1.88 4.35 -24.91
CA ALA A 68 -0.89 4.99 -25.76
C ALA A 68 -0.54 6.38 -25.25
N PHE A 69 0.75 6.68 -25.15
CA PHE A 69 1.24 7.98 -24.73
C PHE A 69 2.42 8.41 -25.60
N GLY A 70 2.38 9.62 -26.16
CA GLY A 70 3.46 10.13 -27.02
C GLY A 70 3.75 9.25 -28.26
N GLY A 71 2.73 8.62 -28.84
CA GLY A 71 2.88 7.72 -30.00
C GLY A 71 3.44 6.33 -29.68
N ARG A 72 3.61 5.97 -28.40
CA ARG A 72 4.06 4.64 -27.96
C ARG A 72 2.96 3.91 -27.21
N GLY A 73 2.91 2.58 -27.33
CA GLY A 73 1.98 1.72 -26.60
C GLY A 73 2.52 1.30 -25.23
N TYR A 74 1.64 1.23 -24.24
CA TYR A 74 1.89 0.82 -22.86
C TYR A 74 0.78 -0.12 -22.37
N ILE A 75 1.03 -0.76 -21.23
CA ILE A 75 0.08 -1.67 -20.59
C ILE A 75 -0.78 -0.90 -19.61
N LYS A 76 -2.10 -0.93 -19.81
CA LYS A 76 -3.08 -0.48 -18.83
C LYS A 76 -3.33 -1.59 -17.84
N GLY A 77 -3.22 -1.29 -16.56
CA GLY A 77 -3.34 -2.29 -15.52
C GLY A 77 -3.50 -1.70 -14.15
N ASP A 78 -3.71 -2.59 -13.19
CA ASP A 78 -3.54 -2.31 -11.78
C ASP A 78 -2.04 -2.28 -11.47
N TYR A 79 -1.56 -1.15 -10.97
CA TYR A 79 -0.19 -0.96 -10.53
C TYR A 79 -0.17 -0.73 -9.03
N GLU A 80 0.70 -1.44 -8.34
CA GLU A 80 0.98 -1.22 -6.94
C GLU A 80 2.31 -0.55 -6.77
N MET A 81 2.36 0.39 -5.84
CA MET A 81 3.61 1.02 -5.44
C MET A 81 4.30 0.14 -4.41
N GLN A 82 5.42 -0.47 -4.79
CA GLN A 82 6.26 -1.24 -3.88
C GLN A 82 7.32 -0.31 -3.29
N CYS A 83 7.22 -0.07 -2.00
CA CYS A 83 8.17 0.72 -1.21
C CYS A 83 8.81 -0.18 -0.13
N PRO A 84 10.14 -0.31 -0.06
CA PRO A 84 10.81 -1.17 0.92
C PRO A 84 10.57 -0.75 2.38
N LEU A 85 10.12 0.49 2.62
CA LEU A 85 9.84 1.00 3.96
C LEU A 85 8.41 0.73 4.45
N ASP A 86 7.43 0.62 3.53
CA ASP A 86 6.00 0.50 3.88
C ASP A 86 5.67 -0.86 4.52
N ASP A 87 6.47 -1.88 4.27
CA ASP A 87 6.30 -3.21 4.85
C ASP A 87 6.42 -3.22 6.38
N TYR A 88 7.11 -2.25 6.97
CA TYR A 88 7.44 -2.23 8.39
C TYR A 88 6.57 -1.29 9.22
N ILE A 89 5.87 -0.34 8.60
CA ILE A 89 5.07 0.69 9.30
C ILE A 89 3.89 0.07 10.07
N PRO A 90 3.08 -0.85 9.51
CA PRO A 90 1.98 -1.47 10.25
C PRO A 90 2.47 -2.27 11.47
N ALA A 91 3.58 -3.01 11.30
CA ALA A 91 4.22 -3.75 12.38
C ALA A 91 4.75 -2.83 13.48
N LEU A 92 5.35 -1.69 13.10
CA LEU A 92 5.85 -0.67 14.03
C LEU A 92 4.72 -0.04 14.84
N LEU A 93 3.61 0.33 14.19
CA LEU A 93 2.44 0.91 14.86
C LEU A 93 1.81 -0.08 15.86
N LEU A 94 1.69 -1.35 15.47
CA LEU A 94 1.21 -2.41 16.37
C LEU A 94 2.16 -2.65 17.55
N LEU A 95 3.47 -2.60 17.32
CA LEU A 95 4.47 -2.77 18.38
C LEU A 95 4.42 -1.59 19.38
N ILE A 96 4.38 -0.35 18.88
CA ILE A 96 4.28 0.85 19.71
C ILE A 96 2.95 0.85 20.48
N GLY A 97 1.84 0.59 19.80
CA GLY A 97 0.51 0.51 20.42
C GLY A 97 0.41 -0.63 21.45
N GLY A 98 1.01 -1.78 21.17
CA GLY A 98 1.07 -2.92 22.07
C GLY A 98 1.89 -2.64 23.34
N ILE A 99 3.08 -2.06 23.20
CA ILE A 99 3.91 -1.64 24.33
C ILE A 99 3.19 -0.58 25.17
N GLY A 100 2.58 0.41 24.52
CA GLY A 100 1.78 1.45 25.19
C GLY A 100 0.61 0.88 25.98
N PHE A 101 -0.13 -0.07 25.39
CA PHE A 101 -1.23 -0.76 26.07
C PHE A 101 -0.76 -1.55 27.30
N VAL A 102 0.38 -2.25 27.21
CA VAL A 102 0.97 -2.96 28.36
C VAL A 102 1.43 -1.98 29.44
N HIS A 103 2.03 -0.85 29.06
CA HIS A 103 2.43 0.20 29.99
C HIS A 103 1.23 0.78 30.74
N ILE A 104 0.15 1.13 30.03
CA ILE A 104 -1.09 1.66 30.63
C ILE A 104 -1.74 0.62 31.54
N ARG A 105 -1.69 -0.67 31.19
CA ARG A 105 -2.22 -1.74 32.05
C ARG A 105 -1.45 -1.89 33.36
N LYS A 106 -0.14 -1.63 33.35
CA LYS A 106 0.69 -1.66 34.57
C LYS A 106 0.55 -0.39 35.41
N THR A 107 0.13 0.74 34.82
CA THR A 107 -0.03 2.02 35.52
C THR A 107 -1.43 2.28 36.06
N LYS A 108 -2.39 1.35 35.91
CA LYS A 108 -3.69 1.48 36.59
C LYS A 108 -3.60 1.15 38.08
N PHE A 109 -3.58 2.25 38.85
CA PHE A 109 -4.19 2.50 40.16
C PHE A 109 -3.58 1.81 41.38
N CYS A 110 -2.39 2.25 41.78
CA CYS A 110 -2.04 2.37 43.20
C CYS A 110 -1.87 3.87 43.50
N ASN A 111 -2.98 4.59 43.64
CA ASN A 111 -3.05 5.91 44.30
C ASN A 111 -4.52 6.28 44.51
N ALA A 112 -5.03 5.88 45.68
CA ALA A 112 -6.05 6.49 46.54
C ALA A 112 -6.50 5.43 47.55
#